data_AF-A0AAD7CC09-F1
#
_entry.id   AF-A0AAD7CC09-F1
#
_cell.length_a   1.000
_cell.length_b   1.000
_cell.length_c   1.000
_cell.angle_alpha   90.00
_cell.angle_beta   90.00
_cell.angle_gamma   90.00
#
_symmetry.space_group_name_H-M   'P 1'
#
loop_
_entity.id
_entity.type
_entity.pdbx_description
1 polymer ?
#
loop_
_entity_poly.entity_id
_entity_poly.type
_entity_poly.pdbx_seq_one_letter_code
_entity_poly.pdbx_strand_id
1 'polypeptide(L)'
;MGMKFGSFDSICETAALVICPLVGTDNGIDPSCYSRNVDIGGTLIFQPSTCCVHIAAIIMTIIMILHIRSKYTAVGRKEIVTFFYMYAFIELLAIFLDSGIIPTSNAVYLWFAAVYTGLIAAAYTCILINGFVGFQFAEDGTPLSLWLLRISCLVVFGLSFFVAVATFKKIAGFDYTKPIGLWIVYILWPLLCTVIYVVSQLVLVFRTLDDRWPIGDIIFGAFFFAAAQALLFGFSVTICNAVKHYIDGLFFSTLCMLLSVMMVYKYWDSITREDLEFSVGSKAAVWEVKDPLLAAGGNGPDYALAGGNYAGTAHYNYSEEDTASNFHGGGTPASLVGGVSGGQLYQGAGFNPYQQQAAHQRGRGYPPGAEREY
;
A
#
# COMPACT_ATOMS: atom_id res chain seq x y z
N MET A 1 -35.28 4.67 -14.88
CA MET A 1 -34.47 3.74 -15.72
C MET A 1 -33.80 2.78 -14.76
N GLY A 2 -34.03 1.48 -14.89
CA GLY A 2 -33.53 0.47 -13.94
C GLY A 2 -32.38 -0.33 -14.53
N MET A 3 -31.33 -0.58 -13.75
CA MET A 3 -30.23 -1.45 -14.16
C MET A 3 -30.74 -2.89 -14.34
N LYS A 4 -30.54 -3.45 -15.53
CA LYS A 4 -30.85 -4.85 -15.82
C LYS A 4 -29.60 -5.70 -15.59
N PHE A 5 -29.74 -6.77 -14.82
CA PHE A 5 -28.63 -7.69 -14.56
C PHE A 5 -28.08 -8.26 -15.88
N GLY A 6 -26.76 -8.18 -16.06
CA GLY A 6 -26.06 -8.76 -17.21
C GLY A 6 -26.23 -8.01 -18.55
N SER A 7 -26.79 -6.79 -18.55
CA SER A 7 -26.83 -5.91 -19.73
C SER A 7 -26.18 -4.57 -19.40
N PHE A 8 -25.48 -4.01 -20.38
CA PHE A 8 -24.90 -2.67 -20.30
C PHE A 8 -25.73 -1.60 -21.00
N ASP A 9 -26.84 -1.96 -21.66
CA ASP A 9 -27.61 -1.05 -22.53
C ASP A 9 -28.01 0.23 -21.78
N SER A 10 -28.73 0.08 -20.67
CA SER A 10 -29.17 1.22 -19.85
C SER A 10 -28.01 1.98 -19.19
N ILE A 11 -26.90 1.28 -18.90
CA ILE A 11 -25.73 1.86 -18.23
C ILE A 11 -24.99 2.76 -19.22
N CYS A 12 -24.73 2.25 -20.42
CA CYS A 12 -24.01 2.94 -21.48
C CYS A 12 -24.81 4.07 -22.12
N GLU A 13 -26.14 3.95 -22.18
CA GLU A 13 -27.01 5.07 -22.56
C GLU A 13 -26.94 6.25 -21.57
N THR A 14 -26.60 5.96 -20.31
CA THR A 14 -26.58 6.95 -19.21
C THR A 14 -25.18 7.52 -18.96
N ALA A 15 -24.13 6.73 -19.14
CA ALA A 15 -22.75 7.07 -18.84
C ALA A 15 -21.78 6.54 -19.91
N ALA A 16 -20.83 7.38 -20.32
CA ALA A 16 -19.82 7.05 -21.33
C ALA A 16 -18.65 6.22 -20.75
N LEU A 17 -18.89 4.98 -20.34
CA LEU A 17 -17.82 4.12 -19.82
C LEU A 17 -16.89 3.65 -20.95
N VAL A 18 -15.61 3.42 -20.63
CA VAL A 18 -14.59 2.84 -21.53
C VAL A 18 -15.05 1.56 -22.26
N ILE A 19 -15.93 0.77 -21.65
CA ILE A 19 -16.41 -0.49 -22.25
C ILE A 19 -17.59 -0.30 -23.21
N CYS A 20 -18.30 0.83 -23.15
CA CYS A 20 -19.54 1.07 -23.88
C CYS A 20 -19.42 1.03 -25.40
N PRO A 21 -18.32 1.51 -26.02
CA PRO A 21 -18.11 1.38 -27.46
C PRO A 21 -17.91 -0.07 -27.95
N LEU A 22 -17.77 -1.05 -27.04
CA LEU A 22 -17.45 -2.44 -27.35
C LEU A 22 -18.55 -3.44 -26.95
N VAL A 23 -19.69 -2.96 -26.45
CA VAL A 23 -20.79 -3.81 -25.94
C VAL A 23 -22.15 -3.40 -26.50
N GLY A 24 -23.12 -4.32 -26.44
CA GLY A 24 -24.50 -4.12 -26.89
C GLY A 24 -24.69 -4.41 -28.38
N THR A 25 -24.10 -3.57 -29.24
CA THR A 25 -24.22 -3.64 -30.70
C THR A 25 -22.86 -3.67 -31.39
N ASP A 26 -22.82 -4.01 -32.69
CA ASP A 26 -21.57 -4.06 -33.48
C ASP A 26 -20.79 -2.73 -33.47
N ASN A 27 -21.50 -1.60 -33.34
CA ASN A 27 -20.90 -0.26 -33.27
C ASN A 27 -20.78 0.29 -31.83
N GLY A 28 -21.08 -0.51 -30.80
CA GLY A 28 -21.16 -0.05 -29.42
C GLY A 28 -22.42 0.78 -29.12
N ILE A 29 -22.56 1.18 -27.85
CA ILE A 29 -23.66 2.02 -27.37
C ILE A 29 -23.12 3.40 -27.02
N ASP A 30 -23.72 4.43 -27.61
CA ASP A 30 -23.39 5.81 -27.34
C ASP A 30 -24.24 6.38 -26.18
N PRO A 31 -23.65 7.23 -25.32
CA PRO A 31 -24.37 7.89 -24.25
C PRO A 31 -25.34 8.94 -24.81
N SER A 32 -26.53 9.03 -24.20
CA SER A 32 -27.54 10.03 -24.56
C SER A 32 -27.10 11.47 -24.28
N CYS A 33 -26.21 11.67 -23.31
CA CYS A 33 -25.66 12.97 -22.94
C CYS A 33 -24.21 12.80 -22.46
N TYR A 34 -23.30 13.57 -23.07
CA TYR A 34 -21.88 13.62 -22.70
C TYR A 34 -21.35 15.06 -22.78
N SER A 35 -20.22 15.33 -22.12
CA SER A 35 -19.55 16.63 -22.17
C SER A 35 -19.10 16.98 -23.59
N ARG A 36 -19.25 18.24 -23.99
CA ARG A 36 -18.82 18.72 -25.31
C ARG A 36 -17.34 18.44 -25.57
N ASN A 37 -17.06 18.01 -26.79
CA ASN A 37 -15.71 17.76 -27.27
C ASN A 37 -15.03 19.07 -27.67
N VAL A 38 -13.72 19.15 -27.50
CA VAL A 38 -12.92 20.31 -27.88
C VAL A 38 -11.92 19.87 -28.95
N ASP A 39 -11.90 20.60 -30.05
CA ASP A 39 -10.89 20.43 -31.09
C ASP A 39 -9.67 21.32 -30.77
N ILE A 40 -8.52 20.68 -30.56
CA ILE A 40 -7.24 21.36 -30.36
C ILE A 40 -6.33 20.97 -31.50
N GLY A 41 -6.12 21.89 -32.44
CA GLY A 41 -5.14 21.70 -33.53
C GLY A 41 -5.48 20.56 -34.50
N GLY A 42 -6.76 20.25 -34.71
CA GLY A 42 -7.22 19.17 -35.58
C GLY A 42 -7.34 17.82 -34.88
N THR A 43 -7.10 17.75 -33.56
CA THR A 43 -7.35 16.57 -32.73
C THR A 43 -8.57 16.84 -31.85
N LEU A 44 -9.62 16.05 -32.04
CA LEU A 44 -10.84 16.12 -31.25
C LEU A 44 -10.63 15.37 -29.93
N ILE A 45 -10.61 16.12 -28.83
CA ILE A 45 -10.52 15.58 -27.47
C ILE A 45 -11.94 15.39 -26.93
N PHE A 46 -12.25 14.14 -26.57
CA PHE A 46 -13.49 13.78 -25.90
C PHE A 46 -13.42 14.18 -24.42
N GLN A 47 -14.53 14.67 -23.86
CA GLN A 47 -14.68 14.93 -22.42
C GLN A 47 -13.46 15.57 -21.71
N PRO A 48 -12.98 16.75 -22.15
CA PRO A 48 -11.75 17.35 -21.60
C PRO A 48 -11.86 17.65 -20.10
N SER A 49 -13.06 17.92 -19.59
CA SER A 49 -13.31 18.16 -18.16
C SER A 49 -12.92 16.95 -17.30
N THR A 50 -13.34 15.75 -17.69
CA THR A 50 -13.02 14.50 -16.99
C THR A 50 -11.52 14.18 -17.09
N CYS A 51 -10.91 14.44 -18.25
CA CYS A 51 -9.47 14.31 -18.45
C CYS A 51 -8.66 15.15 -17.45
N CYS A 52 -9.07 16.39 -17.17
CA CYS A 52 -8.43 17.22 -16.13
C CYS A 52 -8.49 16.58 -14.74
N VAL A 53 -9.59 15.90 -14.39
CA VAL A 53 -9.72 15.20 -13.10
C VAL A 53 -8.80 13.99 -13.03
N HIS A 54 -8.66 13.22 -14.10
CA HIS A 54 -7.68 12.11 -14.15
C HIS A 54 -6.24 12.61 -13.94
N ILE A 55 -5.87 13.74 -14.56
CA ILE A 55 -4.55 14.36 -14.35
C ILE A 55 -4.37 14.76 -12.87
N ALA A 56 -5.37 15.40 -12.28
CA ALA A 56 -5.35 15.75 -10.86
C ALA A 56 -5.25 14.49 -9.96
N ALA A 57 -5.97 13.42 -10.31
CA ALA A 57 -5.94 12.15 -9.61
C ALA A 57 -4.55 11.50 -9.63
N ILE A 58 -3.87 11.52 -10.78
CA ILE A 58 -2.48 11.03 -10.89
C ILE A 58 -1.54 11.85 -10.01
N ILE A 59 -1.61 13.18 -10.07
CA ILE A 59 -0.76 14.06 -9.25
C ILE A 59 -0.97 13.78 -7.76
N MET A 60 -2.23 13.71 -7.32
CA MET A 60 -2.57 13.40 -5.94
C MET A 60 -2.09 12.00 -5.54
N THR A 61 -2.20 11.01 -6.42
CA THR A 61 -1.72 9.64 -6.18
C THR A 61 -0.21 9.59 -6.03
N ILE A 62 0.54 10.34 -6.85
CA ILE A 62 2.00 10.46 -6.71
C ILE A 62 2.36 11.04 -5.34
N ILE A 63 1.68 12.12 -4.92
CA ILE A 63 1.91 12.74 -3.60
C ILE A 63 1.65 11.72 -2.49
N MET A 64 0.54 10.97 -2.53
CA MET A 64 0.24 9.92 -1.54
C MET A 64 1.32 8.83 -1.52
N ILE A 65 1.77 8.35 -2.68
CA ILE A 65 2.85 7.35 -2.77
C ILE A 65 4.14 7.87 -2.11
N LEU A 66 4.49 9.14 -2.32
CA LEU A 66 5.68 9.73 -1.69
C LEU A 66 5.57 9.77 -0.16
N HIS A 67 4.39 10.11 0.37
CA HIS A 67 4.15 10.11 1.83
C HIS A 67 4.13 8.70 2.43
N ILE A 68 3.59 7.71 1.72
CA ILE A 68 3.63 6.32 2.22
C ILE A 68 5.08 5.82 2.27
N ARG A 69 5.90 6.19 1.27
CA ARG A 69 7.30 5.78 1.20
C ARG A 69 8.20 6.48 2.22
N SER A 70 7.81 7.62 2.78
CA SER A 70 8.58 8.29 3.82
C SER A 70 8.45 7.63 5.19
N LYS A 71 7.41 6.79 5.42
CA LYS A 71 7.27 6.00 6.65
C LYS A 71 8.14 4.73 6.58
N TYR A 72 8.97 4.48 7.60
CA TYR A 72 9.92 3.35 7.59
C TYR A 72 9.41 2.07 8.25
N THR A 73 8.58 2.18 9.29
CA THR A 73 8.10 1.08 10.14
C THR A 73 6.59 0.80 10.03
N ALA A 74 5.89 1.54 9.18
CA ALA A 74 4.44 1.42 9.01
C ALA A 74 3.98 0.04 8.50
N VAL A 75 2.98 -0.50 9.19
CA VAL A 75 2.28 -1.73 8.85
C VAL A 75 1.49 -1.57 7.52
N GLY A 76 1.53 -2.58 6.66
CA GLY A 76 0.86 -2.65 5.38
C GLY A 76 1.48 -1.75 4.30
N ARG A 77 2.63 -1.13 4.57
CA ARG A 77 3.19 -0.09 3.69
C ARG A 77 3.46 -0.59 2.27
N LYS A 78 4.03 -1.79 2.11
CA LYS A 78 4.42 -2.30 0.78
C LYS A 78 3.20 -2.81 0.01
N GLU A 79 2.22 -3.31 0.73
CA GLU A 79 0.95 -3.84 0.30
C GLU A 79 0.06 -2.71 -0.23
N ILE A 80 -0.12 -1.63 0.55
CA ILE A 80 -0.99 -0.52 0.17
C ILE A 80 -0.41 0.32 -0.98
N VAL A 81 0.92 0.46 -1.03
CA VAL A 81 1.60 1.11 -2.17
C VAL A 81 1.30 0.40 -3.49
N THR A 82 1.12 -0.93 -3.46
CA THR A 82 0.76 -1.70 -4.66
C THR A 82 -0.62 -1.27 -5.19
N PHE A 83 -1.58 -1.00 -4.29
CA PHE A 83 -2.89 -0.45 -4.68
C PHE A 83 -2.76 0.92 -5.35
N PHE A 84 -1.99 1.86 -4.76
CA PHE A 84 -1.81 3.20 -5.35
C PHE A 84 -1.06 3.17 -6.69
N TYR A 85 -0.13 2.24 -6.89
CA TYR A 85 0.49 2.05 -8.20
C TYR A 85 -0.50 1.56 -9.26
N MET A 86 -1.37 0.61 -8.91
CA MET A 86 -2.45 0.17 -9.81
C MET A 86 -3.42 1.31 -10.10
N TYR A 87 -3.82 2.08 -9.10
CA TYR A 87 -4.69 3.24 -9.26
C TYR A 87 -4.07 4.28 -10.20
N ALA A 88 -2.80 4.64 -10.01
CA ALA A 88 -2.09 5.57 -10.91
C ALA A 88 -2.06 5.05 -12.36
N PHE A 89 -1.89 3.74 -12.56
CA PHE A 89 -1.88 3.15 -13.90
C PHE A 89 -3.27 3.10 -14.54
N ILE A 90 -4.33 2.86 -13.75
CA ILE A 90 -5.72 2.93 -14.19
C ILE A 90 -6.06 4.34 -14.65
N GLU A 91 -5.71 5.36 -13.85
CA GLU A 91 -5.95 6.78 -14.19
C GLU A 91 -5.17 7.20 -15.44
N LEU A 92 -3.94 6.70 -15.62
CA LEU A 92 -3.16 6.93 -16.83
C LEU A 92 -3.85 6.36 -18.07
N LEU A 93 -4.36 5.12 -17.99
CA LEU A 93 -5.10 4.51 -19.09
C LEU A 93 -6.45 5.19 -19.35
N ALA A 94 -7.14 5.65 -18.29
CA ALA A 94 -8.38 6.40 -18.39
C ALA A 94 -8.19 7.68 -19.21
N ILE A 95 -7.08 8.42 -19.02
CA ILE A 95 -6.75 9.58 -19.87
C ILE A 95 -6.76 9.17 -21.35
N PHE A 96 -6.12 8.08 -21.75
CA PHE A 96 -6.07 7.69 -23.16
C PHE A 96 -7.42 7.22 -23.72
N LEU A 97 -8.23 6.57 -22.90
CA LEU A 97 -9.48 5.92 -23.30
C LEU A 97 -10.69 6.87 -23.24
N ASP A 98 -10.84 7.63 -22.16
CA ASP A 98 -11.95 8.58 -21.96
C ASP A 98 -11.74 9.86 -22.76
N SER A 99 -10.50 10.32 -22.97
CA SER A 99 -10.28 11.54 -23.76
C SER A 99 -10.30 11.33 -25.28
N GLY A 100 -10.48 10.09 -25.73
CA GLY A 100 -10.51 9.74 -27.16
C GLY A 100 -9.16 9.89 -27.87
N ILE A 101 -8.04 10.05 -27.15
CA ILE A 101 -6.68 10.04 -27.73
C ILE A 101 -6.43 8.74 -28.50
N ILE A 102 -6.92 7.61 -27.97
CA ILE A 102 -7.06 6.37 -28.72
C ILE A 102 -8.50 6.34 -29.26
N PRO A 103 -8.72 6.54 -30.57
CA PRO A 103 -10.06 6.50 -31.13
C PRO A 103 -10.68 5.11 -30.97
N THR A 104 -11.98 5.06 -30.69
CA THR A 104 -12.76 3.80 -30.56
C THR A 104 -12.75 2.97 -31.84
N SER A 105 -12.58 3.61 -33.01
CA SER A 105 -12.46 2.95 -34.30
C SER A 105 -11.13 2.20 -34.51
N ASN A 106 -10.12 2.48 -33.69
CA ASN A 106 -8.83 1.81 -33.79
C ASN A 106 -8.89 0.43 -33.11
N ALA A 107 -8.40 -0.60 -33.79
CA ALA A 107 -8.31 -1.97 -33.26
C ALA A 107 -7.52 -2.06 -31.93
N VAL A 108 -6.65 -1.09 -31.64
CA VAL A 108 -5.89 -1.00 -30.39
C VAL A 108 -6.80 -0.69 -29.19
N TYR A 109 -7.90 0.04 -29.38
CA TYR A 109 -8.81 0.44 -28.30
C TYR A 109 -9.31 -0.76 -27.50
N LEU A 110 -9.70 -1.84 -28.19
CA LEU A 110 -10.18 -3.09 -27.58
C LEU A 110 -9.18 -3.66 -26.57
N TRP A 111 -7.90 -3.68 -26.91
CA TRP A 111 -6.87 -4.24 -26.04
C TRP A 111 -6.61 -3.35 -24.82
N PHE A 112 -6.59 -2.03 -25.00
CA PHE A 112 -6.43 -1.10 -23.89
C PHE A 112 -7.64 -1.11 -22.96
N ALA A 113 -8.87 -1.19 -23.49
CA ALA A 113 -10.08 -1.36 -22.70
C ALA A 113 -10.05 -2.68 -21.91
N ALA A 114 -9.56 -3.78 -22.51
CA ALA A 114 -9.39 -5.05 -21.81
C ALA A 114 -8.35 -4.97 -20.68
N VAL A 115 -7.21 -4.29 -20.90
CA VAL A 115 -6.20 -4.06 -19.84
C VAL A 115 -6.80 -3.20 -18.72
N TYR A 116 -7.51 -2.13 -19.06
CA TYR A 116 -8.16 -1.23 -18.10
C TYR A 116 -9.18 -1.97 -17.22
N THR A 117 -10.08 -2.75 -17.83
CA THR A 117 -11.06 -3.58 -17.09
C THR A 117 -10.39 -4.62 -16.19
N GLY A 118 -9.32 -5.25 -16.65
CA GLY A 118 -8.52 -6.18 -15.85
C GLY A 118 -7.86 -5.51 -14.64
N LEU A 119 -7.31 -4.31 -14.82
CA LEU A 119 -6.67 -3.55 -13.75
C LEU A 119 -7.67 -3.09 -12.71
N ILE A 120 -8.88 -2.68 -13.10
CA ILE A 120 -9.96 -2.35 -12.16
C ILE A 120 -10.22 -3.55 -11.25
N ALA A 121 -10.50 -4.73 -11.82
CA ALA A 121 -10.78 -5.92 -11.03
C ALA A 121 -9.60 -6.32 -10.11
N ALA A 122 -8.37 -6.16 -10.59
CA ALA A 122 -7.16 -6.40 -9.80
C ALA A 122 -6.98 -5.38 -8.67
N ALA A 123 -7.26 -4.08 -8.90
CA ALA A 123 -7.16 -3.04 -7.89
C ALA A 123 -8.17 -3.25 -6.74
N TYR A 124 -9.41 -3.67 -7.07
CA TYR A 124 -10.39 -4.04 -6.05
C TYR A 124 -10.03 -5.34 -5.30
N THR A 125 -9.31 -6.26 -5.95
CA THR A 125 -8.72 -7.42 -5.26
C THR A 125 -7.60 -6.99 -4.31
N CYS A 126 -6.78 -6.03 -4.76
CA CYS A 126 -5.68 -5.48 -3.98
C CYS A 126 -6.19 -4.80 -2.70
N ILE A 127 -7.21 -3.94 -2.79
CA ILE A 127 -7.78 -3.30 -1.59
C ILE A 127 -8.44 -4.32 -0.65
N LEU A 128 -9.10 -5.34 -1.19
CA LEU A 128 -9.70 -6.41 -0.39
C LEU A 128 -8.63 -7.17 0.43
N ILE A 129 -7.51 -7.54 -0.20
CA ILE A 129 -6.41 -8.22 0.49
C ILE A 129 -5.75 -7.29 1.51
N ASN A 130 -5.50 -6.03 1.14
CA ASN A 130 -5.01 -5.01 2.07
C ASN A 130 -5.92 -4.88 3.30
N GLY A 131 -7.23 -4.99 3.12
CA GLY A 131 -8.18 -4.97 4.24
C GLY A 131 -8.01 -6.13 5.22
N PHE A 132 -7.49 -7.27 4.76
CA PHE A 132 -7.19 -8.42 5.63
C PHE A 132 -5.82 -8.35 6.30
N VAL A 133 -4.88 -7.54 5.78
CA VAL A 133 -3.54 -7.36 6.37
C VAL A 133 -3.63 -6.83 7.80
N GLY A 134 -4.59 -5.93 8.07
CA GLY A 134 -4.80 -5.39 9.41
C GLY A 134 -5.21 -6.42 10.48
N PHE A 135 -5.69 -7.61 10.08
CA PHE A 135 -5.99 -8.71 11.00
C PHE A 135 -4.77 -9.58 11.33
N GLN A 136 -3.61 -9.30 10.71
CA GLN A 136 -2.35 -10.00 10.92
C GLN A 136 -2.42 -11.53 10.71
N PHE A 137 -3.30 -12.00 9.82
CA PHE A 137 -3.35 -13.43 9.45
C PHE A 137 -2.05 -13.92 8.80
N ALA A 138 -1.36 -13.02 8.10
CA ALA A 138 0.00 -13.20 7.64
C ALA A 138 0.82 -12.03 8.17
N GLU A 139 2.06 -12.31 8.57
CA GLU A 139 2.98 -11.27 9.03
C GLU A 139 3.23 -10.28 7.88
N ASP A 140 2.93 -9.01 8.16
CA ASP A 140 3.02 -7.91 7.21
C ASP A 140 4.46 -7.70 6.72
N GLY A 141 4.63 -7.31 5.46
CA GLY A 141 5.96 -7.09 4.87
C GLY A 141 6.78 -8.36 4.62
N THR A 142 6.29 -9.55 5.00
CA THR A 142 6.94 -10.81 4.63
C THR A 142 6.90 -11.02 3.11
N PRO A 143 7.90 -11.70 2.53
CA PRO A 143 7.86 -12.03 1.10
C PRO A 143 6.62 -12.85 0.76
N LEU A 144 6.11 -13.66 1.69
CA LEU A 144 4.88 -14.42 1.50
C LEU A 144 3.67 -13.50 1.33
N SER A 145 3.46 -12.53 2.22
CA SER A 145 2.39 -11.53 2.11
C SER A 145 2.42 -10.82 0.75
N LEU A 146 3.58 -10.32 0.36
CA LEU A 146 3.76 -9.55 -0.88
C LEU A 146 3.54 -10.39 -2.13
N TRP A 147 4.06 -11.63 -2.17
CA TRP A 147 3.86 -12.51 -3.32
C TRP A 147 2.43 -13.02 -3.41
N LEU A 148 1.76 -13.27 -2.28
CA LEU A 148 0.34 -13.61 -2.27
C LEU A 148 -0.49 -12.48 -2.88
N LEU A 149 -0.26 -11.23 -2.43
CA LEU A 149 -0.95 -10.05 -2.96
C LEU A 149 -0.68 -9.86 -4.47
N ARG A 150 0.58 -9.99 -4.90
CA ARG A 150 0.94 -9.79 -6.32
C ARG A 150 0.36 -10.89 -7.22
N ILE A 151 0.46 -12.15 -6.82
CA ILE A 151 -0.03 -13.28 -7.60
C ILE A 151 -1.56 -13.25 -7.65
N SER A 152 -2.25 -12.96 -6.56
CA SER A 152 -3.71 -12.86 -6.56
C SER A 152 -4.20 -11.75 -7.49
N CYS A 153 -3.56 -10.57 -7.45
CA CYS A 153 -3.88 -9.47 -8.35
C CYS A 153 -3.59 -9.84 -9.81
N LEU A 154 -2.47 -10.52 -10.09
CA LEU A 154 -2.12 -10.97 -11.43
C LEU A 154 -3.10 -12.01 -11.97
N VAL A 155 -3.55 -12.95 -11.14
CA VAL A 155 -4.55 -13.96 -11.51
C VAL A 155 -5.88 -13.29 -11.83
N VAL A 156 -6.38 -12.39 -10.95
CA VAL A 156 -7.65 -11.69 -11.20
C VAL A 156 -7.52 -10.76 -12.42
N PHE A 157 -6.39 -10.08 -12.59
CA PHE A 157 -6.09 -9.30 -13.79
C PHE A 157 -6.19 -10.17 -15.05
N GLY A 158 -5.50 -11.32 -15.08
CA GLY A 158 -5.48 -12.22 -16.24
C GLY A 158 -6.86 -12.81 -16.57
N LEU A 159 -7.62 -13.24 -15.56
CA LEU A 159 -8.98 -13.75 -15.73
C LEU A 159 -9.91 -12.66 -16.28
N SER A 160 -9.86 -11.47 -15.69
CA SER A 160 -10.70 -10.32 -16.07
C SER A 160 -10.35 -9.82 -17.47
N PHE A 161 -9.06 -9.75 -17.80
CA PHE A 161 -8.56 -9.42 -19.13
C PHE A 161 -9.06 -10.45 -20.16
N PHE A 162 -8.96 -11.74 -19.86
CA PHE A 162 -9.47 -12.79 -20.74
C PHE A 162 -10.98 -12.67 -20.97
N VAL A 163 -11.77 -12.46 -19.90
CA VAL A 163 -13.23 -12.27 -20.01
C VAL A 163 -13.56 -11.05 -20.86
N ALA A 164 -12.85 -9.94 -20.71
CA ALA A 164 -13.05 -8.74 -21.52
C ALA A 164 -12.74 -9.01 -23.00
N VAL A 165 -11.57 -9.57 -23.32
CA VAL A 165 -11.20 -9.89 -24.71
C VAL A 165 -12.15 -10.89 -25.34
N ALA A 166 -12.53 -11.95 -24.60
CA ALA A 166 -13.46 -12.97 -25.07
C ALA A 166 -14.84 -12.37 -25.37
N THR A 167 -15.30 -11.44 -24.54
CA THR A 167 -16.56 -10.71 -24.74
C THR A 167 -16.49 -9.81 -25.98
N PHE A 168 -15.46 -8.98 -26.12
CA PHE A 168 -15.34 -8.03 -27.22
C PHE A 168 -15.16 -8.72 -28.58
N LYS A 169 -14.45 -9.86 -28.62
CA LYS A 169 -14.19 -10.60 -29.87
C LYS A 169 -15.16 -11.74 -30.14
N LYS A 170 -16.16 -11.97 -29.28
CA LYS A 170 -17.10 -13.10 -29.37
C LYS A 170 -16.42 -14.47 -29.40
N ILE A 171 -15.46 -14.68 -28.50
CA ILE A 171 -14.67 -15.92 -28.41
C ILE A 171 -15.15 -16.72 -27.17
N ALA A 172 -15.01 -18.04 -27.21
CA ALA A 172 -15.27 -18.94 -26.07
C ALA A 172 -16.71 -18.89 -25.51
N GLY A 173 -17.71 -18.58 -26.36
CA GLY A 173 -19.12 -18.53 -25.97
C GLY A 173 -19.54 -17.23 -25.28
N PHE A 174 -18.64 -16.26 -25.14
CA PHE A 174 -18.98 -14.91 -24.71
C PHE A 174 -19.50 -14.10 -25.91
N ASP A 175 -20.45 -13.20 -25.63
CA ASP A 175 -21.04 -12.32 -26.65
C ASP A 175 -21.15 -10.91 -26.08
N TYR A 176 -20.83 -9.91 -26.91
CA TYR A 176 -20.99 -8.50 -26.56
C TYR A 176 -22.46 -8.10 -26.42
N THR A 177 -23.41 -8.87 -26.99
CA THR A 177 -24.86 -8.62 -26.87
C THR A 177 -25.43 -9.05 -25.51
N LYS A 178 -24.81 -10.05 -24.87
CA LYS A 178 -25.17 -10.56 -23.54
C LYS A 178 -23.92 -10.72 -22.67
N PRO A 179 -23.25 -9.60 -22.32
CA PRO A 179 -21.92 -9.61 -21.70
C PRO A 179 -21.99 -9.86 -20.19
N ILE A 180 -22.59 -10.98 -19.77
CA ILE A 180 -22.80 -11.30 -18.34
C ILE A 180 -21.47 -11.41 -17.58
N GLY A 181 -20.46 -12.07 -18.18
CA GLY A 181 -19.15 -12.21 -17.55
C GLY A 181 -18.47 -10.86 -17.31
N LEU A 182 -18.49 -9.98 -18.31
CA LEU A 182 -17.95 -8.63 -18.19
C LEU A 182 -18.72 -7.81 -17.14
N TRP A 183 -20.05 -7.96 -17.07
CA TRP A 183 -20.88 -7.29 -16.07
C TRP A 183 -20.49 -7.70 -14.64
N ILE A 184 -20.25 -8.99 -14.41
CA ILE A 184 -19.80 -9.50 -13.10
C ILE A 184 -18.44 -8.91 -12.72
N VAL A 185 -17.48 -8.94 -13.64
CA VAL A 185 -16.11 -8.47 -13.39
C VAL A 185 -16.04 -6.95 -13.19
N TYR A 186 -16.80 -6.18 -13.97
CA TYR A 186 -16.69 -4.72 -14.01
C TYR A 186 -17.58 -4.01 -12.98
N ILE A 187 -18.74 -4.59 -12.63
CA ILE A 187 -19.70 -3.98 -11.70
C ILE A 187 -19.77 -4.74 -10.38
N LEU A 188 -20.12 -6.03 -10.43
CA LEU A 188 -20.44 -6.80 -9.23
C LEU A 188 -19.20 -7.06 -8.36
N TRP A 189 -18.08 -7.41 -8.98
CA TRP A 189 -16.83 -7.73 -8.28
C TRP A 189 -16.26 -6.51 -7.51
N PRO A 190 -16.10 -5.32 -8.12
CA PRO A 190 -15.76 -4.10 -7.40
C PRO A 190 -16.68 -3.80 -6.23
N LEU A 191 -18.00 -3.90 -6.44
CA LEU A 191 -18.99 -3.63 -5.40
C LEU A 191 -18.82 -4.59 -4.20
N LEU A 192 -18.68 -5.89 -4.49
CA LEU A 192 -18.48 -6.91 -3.45
C LEU A 192 -17.18 -6.66 -2.68
N CYS A 193 -16.08 -6.41 -3.38
CA CYS A 193 -14.78 -6.13 -2.76
C CYS A 193 -14.83 -4.90 -1.84
N THR A 194 -15.46 -3.81 -2.29
CA THR A 194 -15.63 -2.61 -1.47
C THR A 194 -16.47 -2.86 -0.23
N VAL A 195 -17.60 -3.58 -0.34
CA VAL A 195 -18.45 -3.87 0.83
C VAL A 195 -17.71 -4.74 1.84
N ILE A 196 -17.02 -5.79 1.39
CA ILE A 196 -16.21 -6.64 2.27
C ILE A 196 -15.10 -5.84 2.94
N TYR A 197 -14.41 -4.96 2.19
CA TYR A 197 -13.37 -4.09 2.71
C TYR A 197 -13.91 -3.15 3.79
N VAL A 198 -15.01 -2.44 3.52
CA VAL A 198 -15.61 -1.50 4.49
C VAL A 198 -16.03 -2.22 5.77
N VAL A 199 -16.70 -3.37 5.64
CA VAL A 199 -17.12 -4.17 6.82
C VAL A 199 -15.91 -4.68 7.60
N SER A 200 -14.87 -5.16 6.92
CA SER A 200 -13.67 -5.66 7.59
C SER A 200 -12.92 -4.54 8.31
N GLN A 201 -12.80 -3.35 7.71
CA GLN A 201 -12.16 -2.20 8.37
C GLN A 201 -12.95 -1.71 9.58
N LEU A 202 -14.29 -1.67 9.49
CA LEU A 202 -15.12 -1.32 10.65
C LEU A 202 -14.93 -2.32 11.80
N VAL A 203 -14.93 -3.63 11.50
CA VAL A 203 -14.71 -4.68 12.52
C VAL A 203 -13.35 -4.51 13.18
N LEU A 204 -12.29 -4.25 12.40
CA LEU A 204 -10.95 -4.02 12.90
C LEU A 204 -10.90 -2.82 13.85
N VAL A 205 -11.45 -1.67 13.44
CA VAL A 205 -11.43 -0.46 14.27
C VAL A 205 -12.26 -0.64 15.54
N PHE A 206 -13.41 -1.32 15.48
CA PHE A 206 -14.24 -1.54 16.66
C PHE A 206 -13.66 -2.53 17.67
N ARG A 207 -12.91 -3.54 17.20
CA ARG A 207 -12.40 -4.63 18.05
C ARG A 207 -10.96 -4.44 18.50
N THR A 208 -10.14 -3.75 17.71
CA THR A 208 -8.68 -3.73 17.91
C THR A 208 -8.17 -2.35 18.31
N LEU A 209 -8.77 -1.25 17.81
CA LEU A 209 -8.26 0.10 18.05
C LEU A 209 -9.01 0.82 19.18
N ASP A 210 -8.24 1.48 20.03
CA ASP A 210 -8.76 2.38 21.07
C ASP A 210 -9.18 3.74 20.48
N ASP A 211 -8.42 4.25 19.49
CA ASP A 211 -8.79 5.49 18.78
C ASP A 211 -9.87 5.21 17.72
N ARG A 212 -10.96 5.99 17.80
CA ARG A 212 -12.13 5.87 16.91
C ARG A 212 -12.15 6.94 15.82
N TRP A 213 -11.15 7.82 15.77
CA TRP A 213 -10.99 8.78 14.67
C TRP A 213 -11.01 8.14 13.26
N PRO A 214 -10.37 6.98 13.01
CA PRO A 214 -10.36 6.34 11.69
C PRO A 214 -11.74 5.90 11.19
N ILE A 215 -12.75 5.81 12.07
CA ILE A 215 -14.14 5.50 11.66
C ILE A 215 -14.67 6.58 10.73
N GLY A 216 -14.32 7.85 10.99
CA GLY A 216 -14.71 8.97 10.14
C GLY A 216 -14.21 8.79 8.71
N ASP A 217 -12.93 8.43 8.56
CA ASP A 217 -12.31 8.21 7.23
C ASP A 217 -13.00 7.07 6.47
N ILE A 218 -13.35 5.97 7.14
CA ILE A 218 -14.08 4.85 6.52
C ILE A 218 -15.47 5.29 6.05
N ILE A 219 -16.23 6.01 6.89
CA ILE A 219 -17.58 6.45 6.57
C ILE A 219 -17.56 7.47 5.42
N PHE A 220 -16.65 8.44 5.45
CA PHE A 220 -16.51 9.41 4.36
C PHE A 220 -16.05 8.74 3.07
N GLY A 221 -15.12 7.78 3.13
CA GLY A 221 -14.71 6.99 1.97
C GLY A 221 -15.89 6.23 1.35
N ALA A 222 -16.65 5.50 2.16
CA ALA A 222 -17.84 4.77 1.69
C ALA A 222 -18.92 5.71 1.13
N PHE A 223 -19.12 6.89 1.74
CA PHE A 223 -20.03 7.91 1.25
C PHE A 223 -19.60 8.43 -0.14
N PHE A 224 -18.34 8.79 -0.32
CA PHE A 224 -17.84 9.27 -1.61
C PHE A 224 -17.89 8.19 -2.69
N PHE A 225 -17.58 6.93 -2.35
CA PHE A 225 -17.76 5.81 -3.27
C PHE A 225 -19.22 5.64 -3.69
N ALA A 226 -20.16 5.61 -2.73
CA ALA A 226 -21.59 5.49 -3.02
C ALA A 226 -22.11 6.68 -3.84
N ALA A 227 -21.65 7.90 -3.52
CA ALA A 227 -21.96 9.10 -4.29
C ALA A 227 -21.44 9.00 -5.72
N ALA A 228 -20.23 8.48 -5.95
CA ALA A 228 -19.70 8.27 -7.30
C ALA A 228 -20.61 7.34 -8.12
N GLN A 229 -21.02 6.20 -7.55
CA GLN A 229 -21.91 5.26 -8.24
C GLN A 229 -23.30 5.87 -8.50
N ALA A 230 -23.85 6.60 -7.54
CA ALA A 230 -25.16 7.25 -7.67
C ALA A 230 -25.15 8.36 -8.73
N LEU A 231 -24.11 9.19 -8.75
CA LEU A 231 -23.95 10.27 -9.73
C LEU A 231 -23.74 9.71 -11.14
N LEU A 232 -23.01 8.60 -11.27
CA LEU A 232 -22.75 7.96 -12.55
C LEU A 232 -23.99 7.24 -13.12
N PHE A 233 -24.58 6.33 -12.35
CA PHE A 233 -25.67 5.47 -12.86
C PHE A 233 -27.06 6.06 -12.70
N GLY A 234 -27.26 6.99 -11.76
CA GLY A 234 -28.57 7.57 -11.47
C GLY A 234 -28.78 8.97 -12.05
N PHE A 235 -27.78 9.85 -11.91
CA PHE A 235 -27.95 11.30 -12.17
C PHE A 235 -27.15 11.83 -13.35
N SER A 236 -26.35 11.02 -14.05
CA SER A 236 -25.44 11.48 -15.11
C SER A 236 -26.15 12.31 -16.20
N VAL A 237 -27.27 11.80 -16.74
CA VAL A 237 -28.05 12.49 -17.78
C VAL A 237 -28.71 13.76 -17.25
N THR A 238 -29.21 13.74 -16.01
CA THR A 238 -29.82 14.92 -15.37
C THR A 238 -28.80 16.04 -15.19
N ILE A 239 -27.59 15.70 -14.72
CA ILE A 239 -26.49 16.65 -14.53
C ILE A 239 -26.06 17.22 -15.87
N CYS A 240 -25.81 16.36 -16.85
CA CYS A 240 -25.35 16.76 -18.18
C CYS A 240 -26.31 17.74 -18.87
N ASN A 241 -27.63 17.49 -18.77
CA ASN A 241 -28.64 18.41 -19.29
C ASN A 241 -28.71 19.73 -18.49
N ALA A 242 -28.63 19.66 -17.15
CA ALA A 242 -28.70 20.85 -16.29
C ALA A 242 -27.54 21.83 -16.55
N VAL A 243 -26.35 21.32 -16.83
CA VAL A 243 -25.15 22.11 -17.13
C VAL A 243 -24.88 22.26 -18.63
N LYS A 244 -25.89 22.08 -19.50
CA LYS A 244 -25.80 22.32 -20.96
C LYS A 244 -24.60 21.63 -21.64
N HIS A 245 -24.32 20.38 -21.29
CA HIS A 245 -23.21 19.59 -21.84
C HIS A 245 -21.81 20.16 -21.57
N TYR A 246 -21.61 21.01 -20.56
CA TYR A 246 -20.25 21.44 -20.15
C TYR A 246 -19.55 20.41 -19.26
N ILE A 247 -20.32 19.65 -18.47
CA ILE A 247 -19.88 18.64 -17.51
C ILE A 247 -20.88 17.48 -17.58
N ASP A 248 -20.43 16.26 -17.33
CA ASP A 248 -21.28 15.07 -17.26
C ASP A 248 -21.14 14.32 -15.92
N GLY A 249 -21.88 13.22 -15.77
CA GLY A 249 -21.80 12.38 -14.57
C GLY A 249 -20.44 11.71 -14.36
N LEU A 250 -19.67 11.51 -15.43
CA LEU A 250 -18.33 10.91 -15.34
C LEU A 250 -17.36 11.83 -14.63
N PHE A 251 -17.37 13.13 -14.93
CA PHE A 251 -16.56 14.11 -14.20
C PHE A 251 -16.77 14.03 -12.69
N PHE A 252 -18.03 14.08 -12.23
CA PHE A 252 -18.34 14.04 -10.81
C PHE A 252 -18.08 12.68 -10.18
N SER A 253 -18.31 11.60 -10.93
CA SER A 253 -17.98 10.24 -10.50
C SER A 253 -16.48 10.09 -10.29
N THR A 254 -15.65 10.48 -11.24
CA THR A 254 -14.18 10.42 -11.15
C THR A 254 -13.66 11.28 -9.99
N LEU A 255 -14.23 12.47 -9.77
CA LEU A 255 -13.90 13.31 -8.63
C LEU A 255 -14.24 12.62 -7.30
N CYS A 256 -15.45 12.07 -7.18
CA CYS A 256 -15.86 11.36 -5.96
C CYS A 256 -15.04 10.08 -5.74
N MET A 257 -14.65 9.37 -6.80
CA MET A 257 -13.74 8.23 -6.72
C MET A 257 -12.36 8.65 -6.22
N LEU A 258 -11.80 9.75 -6.71
CA LEU A 258 -10.54 10.31 -6.19
C LEU A 258 -10.65 10.63 -4.70
N LEU A 259 -11.72 11.31 -4.27
CA LEU A 259 -11.96 11.61 -2.87
C LEU A 259 -12.09 10.33 -2.01
N SER A 260 -12.76 9.30 -2.53
CA SER A 260 -12.84 8.00 -1.86
C SER A 260 -11.46 7.37 -1.68
N VAL A 261 -10.61 7.38 -2.72
CA VAL A 261 -9.24 6.87 -2.65
C VAL A 261 -8.37 7.69 -1.69
N MET A 262 -8.57 9.00 -1.62
CA MET A 262 -7.92 9.85 -0.62
C MET A 262 -8.33 9.49 0.81
N MET A 263 -9.58 9.10 1.04
CA MET A 263 -10.02 8.63 2.36
C MET A 263 -9.42 7.26 2.71
N VAL A 264 -9.23 6.37 1.73
CA VAL A 264 -8.47 5.11 1.95
C VAL A 264 -7.02 5.40 2.37
N TYR A 265 -6.37 6.38 1.72
CA TYR A 265 -5.04 6.85 2.15
C TYR A 265 -5.06 7.42 3.57
N LYS A 266 -6.00 8.33 3.88
CA LYS A 266 -6.12 8.94 5.21
C LYS A 266 -6.37 7.90 6.30
N TYR A 267 -7.24 6.93 6.02
CA TYR A 267 -7.49 5.81 6.92
C TYR A 267 -6.18 5.04 7.21
N TRP A 268 -5.43 4.65 6.17
CA TRP A 268 -4.14 3.98 6.34
C TRP A 268 -3.12 4.84 7.10
N ASP A 269 -3.07 6.14 6.82
CA ASP A 269 -2.19 7.06 7.53
C ASP A 269 -2.58 7.20 9.01
N SER A 270 -3.88 7.23 9.33
CA SER A 270 -4.40 7.40 10.68
C SER A 270 -4.13 6.20 11.59
N ILE A 271 -4.09 4.97 11.04
CA ILE A 271 -3.78 3.75 11.81
C ILE A 271 -2.28 3.47 11.91
N THR A 272 -1.42 4.31 11.30
CA THR A 272 0.05 4.18 11.31
C THR A 272 0.73 5.44 11.84
N ARG A 273 0.10 6.13 12.79
CA ARG A 273 0.59 7.42 13.32
C ARG A 273 1.70 7.24 14.36
N GLU A 274 1.63 6.19 15.18
CA GLU A 274 2.62 5.88 16.23
C GLU A 274 4.04 5.57 15.69
N ASP A 275 4.21 5.29 14.40
CA ASP A 275 5.52 5.06 13.82
C ASP A 275 6.40 6.33 13.73
N LEU A 276 5.80 7.52 13.81
CA LEU A 276 6.55 8.78 13.68
C LEU A 276 7.10 9.30 15.01
N GLU A 277 6.52 8.94 16.16
CA GLU A 277 6.99 9.37 17.48
C GLU A 277 8.30 8.69 17.91
N PHE A 278 8.56 7.47 17.43
CA PHE A 278 9.83 6.77 17.69
C PHE A 278 10.98 7.23 16.78
N SER A 279 10.69 8.01 15.73
CA SER A 279 11.71 8.53 14.82
C SER A 279 12.24 9.92 15.22
N VAL A 280 11.68 10.53 16.27
CA VAL A 280 12.17 11.80 16.86
C VAL A 280 12.86 11.52 18.20
N GLY A 281 13.93 10.72 18.19
CA GLY A 281 14.67 10.34 19.41
C GLY A 281 16.19 10.28 19.29
N SER A 282 16.79 10.53 18.12
CA SER A 282 18.25 10.47 17.99
C SER A 282 18.96 11.83 18.15
N LYS A 283 18.22 12.90 18.43
CA LYS A 283 18.79 14.25 18.69
C LYS A 283 18.04 15.01 19.80
N ALA A 284 17.78 14.39 20.96
CA ALA A 284 17.43 15.13 22.17
C ALA A 284 17.55 14.26 23.44
N ALA A 285 18.78 13.93 23.83
CA ALA A 285 19.14 13.70 25.23
C ALA A 285 20.68 13.71 25.38
N VAL A 286 21.33 14.76 24.88
CA VAL A 286 22.61 15.15 25.49
C VAL A 286 22.24 15.79 26.81
N TRP A 287 22.03 14.97 27.83
CA TRP A 287 22.20 15.44 29.19
C TRP A 287 23.69 15.74 29.32
N GLU A 288 24.09 16.98 29.02
CA GLU A 288 25.35 17.49 29.55
C GLU A 288 25.21 17.39 31.06
N VAL A 289 25.74 16.31 31.64
CA VAL A 289 26.07 16.26 33.05
C VAL A 289 27.20 17.26 33.25
N LYS A 290 26.84 18.54 33.42
CA LYS A 290 27.74 19.54 34.00
C LYS A 290 27.80 19.26 35.49
N ASP A 291 28.57 18.25 35.87
CA ASP A 291 28.88 18.01 37.27
C ASP A 291 29.83 19.13 37.75
N PRO A 292 29.39 20.06 38.62
CA PRO A 292 30.24 21.17 39.07
C PRO A 292 31.39 20.68 39.97
N LEU A 293 31.37 19.42 40.42
CA LEU A 293 32.39 18.84 41.30
C LEU A 293 33.69 18.47 40.59
N LEU A 294 33.72 18.40 39.25
CA LEU A 294 34.95 18.26 38.47
C LEU A 294 35.52 19.60 37.99
N ALA A 295 34.80 20.72 38.18
CA ALA A 295 35.21 22.05 37.74
C ALA A 295 35.90 22.88 38.85
N ALA A 296 35.94 22.40 40.09
CA ALA A 296 36.56 23.10 41.22
C ALA A 296 37.93 22.48 41.57
N GLY A 297 38.94 22.74 40.73
CA GLY A 297 40.33 22.32 40.98
C GLY A 297 41.37 23.38 40.63
N GLY A 298 40.97 24.64 40.45
CA GLY A 298 41.88 25.74 40.09
C GLY A 298 41.80 26.91 41.07
N ASN A 299 42.92 27.15 41.77
CA ASN A 299 43.39 28.42 42.39
C ASN A 299 43.20 28.65 43.91
N GLY A 300 44.16 28.14 44.71
CA GLY A 300 44.91 28.76 45.84
C GLY A 300 44.18 29.30 47.10
N PRO A 301 44.89 29.76 48.17
CA PRO A 301 46.25 29.47 48.69
C PRO A 301 46.28 28.99 50.18
N ASP A 302 47.48 28.62 50.66
CA ASP A 302 47.99 28.63 52.06
C ASP A 302 47.21 27.97 53.22
N TYR A 303 47.68 26.79 53.67
CA TYR A 303 48.16 26.59 55.05
C TYR A 303 49.02 25.32 55.18
N ALA A 304 50.22 25.49 55.71
CA ALA A 304 51.19 24.45 56.02
C ALA A 304 50.83 23.72 57.32
N LEU A 305 51.02 22.38 57.38
CA LEU A 305 51.56 21.70 58.56
C LEU A 305 51.89 20.21 58.30
N ALA A 306 53.21 19.94 58.38
CA ALA A 306 53.87 18.74 58.91
C ALA A 306 53.66 17.35 58.27
N GLY A 307 54.71 16.91 57.54
CA GLY A 307 55.51 15.77 57.99
C GLY A 307 55.36 14.45 57.20
N GLY A 308 56.43 14.05 56.51
CA GLY A 308 56.71 12.63 56.23
C GLY A 308 57.08 12.30 54.79
N ASN A 309 58.40 12.24 54.53
CA ASN A 309 59.00 11.73 53.30
C ASN A 309 58.59 10.27 53.00
N TYR A 310 58.01 10.00 51.83
CA TYR A 310 58.25 8.75 51.08
C TYR A 310 58.27 9.04 49.57
N ALA A 311 59.37 8.62 48.94
CA ALA A 311 59.71 8.86 47.56
C ALA A 311 59.05 7.83 46.61
N GLY A 312 58.34 8.36 45.60
CA GLY A 312 58.28 7.95 44.18
C GLY A 312 57.99 6.50 43.80
N THR A 313 56.89 6.26 43.08
CA THR A 313 56.88 6.20 41.60
C THR A 313 55.45 6.07 41.07
N ALA A 314 55.06 7.02 40.21
CA ALA A 314 53.79 7.06 39.52
C ALA A 314 53.85 6.20 38.25
N HIS A 315 52.87 5.31 38.07
CA HIS A 315 52.66 4.58 36.82
C HIS A 315 51.33 5.08 36.22
N TYR A 316 51.40 6.06 35.31
CA TYR A 316 50.30 6.40 34.41
C TYR A 316 50.71 5.93 33.02
N ASN A 317 50.07 4.88 32.52
CA ASN A 317 50.16 4.47 31.13
C ASN A 317 48.79 4.69 30.48
N TYR A 318 48.79 5.50 29.43
CA TYR A 318 47.70 5.75 28.51
C TYR A 318 47.58 4.57 27.54
N SER A 319 46.41 3.93 27.41
CA SER A 319 45.92 3.20 26.22
C SER A 319 44.59 2.49 26.54
N GLU A 320 43.84 2.13 25.50
CA GLU A 320 42.46 1.57 25.45
C GLU A 320 41.39 2.66 25.29
N GLU A 321 41.23 3.27 24.11
CA GLU A 321 40.60 2.73 22.88
C GLU A 321 39.16 2.26 23.06
N ASP A 322 38.27 2.96 22.37
CA ASP A 322 36.87 2.68 22.10
C ASP A 322 36.61 1.21 21.75
N THR A 323 35.88 0.48 22.60
CA THR A 323 35.18 -0.76 22.17
C THR A 323 34.01 -1.10 23.11
N ALA A 324 32.94 -0.30 23.07
CA ALA A 324 31.65 -0.74 23.62
C ALA A 324 30.46 0.02 23.00
N SER A 325 30.21 -0.22 21.72
CA SER A 325 28.85 -0.14 21.18
C SER A 325 28.28 -1.56 21.18
N ASN A 326 27.33 -1.86 22.07
CA ASN A 326 26.58 -3.11 22.01
C ASN A 326 25.10 -2.85 22.23
N PHE A 327 24.47 -2.50 21.12
CA PHE A 327 23.12 -2.93 20.75
C PHE A 327 23.06 -4.45 20.91
N HIS A 328 22.42 -4.98 21.95
CA HIS A 328 21.85 -6.33 21.98
C HIS A 328 20.68 -6.33 22.97
N GLY A 329 19.48 -6.13 22.44
CA GLY A 329 18.24 -6.06 23.20
C GLY A 329 17.03 -6.16 22.27
N GLY A 330 17.00 -7.19 21.44
CA GLY A 330 15.85 -7.51 20.60
C GLY A 330 14.71 -8.05 21.46
N GLY A 331 13.81 -7.17 21.88
CA GLY A 331 12.49 -7.53 22.39
C GLY A 331 11.51 -7.64 21.22
N THR A 332 11.05 -8.84 20.91
CA THR A 332 9.92 -9.08 20.00
C THR A 332 8.59 -8.72 20.70
N PRO A 333 7.61 -8.11 20.01
CA PRO A 333 6.29 -7.87 20.57
C PRO A 333 5.49 -9.18 20.70
N ALA A 334 4.57 -9.22 21.66
CA ALA A 334 3.81 -10.40 22.03
C ALA A 334 2.81 -10.84 20.92
N SER A 335 2.86 -12.12 20.55
CA SER A 335 1.91 -12.78 19.65
C SER A 335 0.78 -13.48 20.43
N LEU A 336 -0.45 -13.34 19.96
CA LEU A 336 -1.71 -13.75 20.62
C LEU A 336 -2.13 -15.21 20.31
N VAL A 337 -1.19 -16.12 20.06
CA VAL A 337 -1.50 -17.54 19.91
C VAL A 337 -0.61 -18.35 20.84
N GLY A 338 -1.24 -19.09 21.77
CA GLY A 338 -0.59 -19.87 22.81
C GLY A 338 0.52 -20.77 22.28
N GLY A 339 1.75 -20.34 22.49
CA GLY A 339 2.98 -21.08 22.21
C GLY A 339 4.04 -20.62 23.20
N VAL A 340 4.57 -21.56 23.97
CA VAL A 340 5.52 -21.33 25.06
C VAL A 340 6.76 -20.59 24.55
N SER A 341 7.10 -19.47 25.18
CA SER A 341 8.27 -18.65 24.82
C SER A 341 9.57 -19.33 25.25
N GLY A 342 10.59 -19.29 24.38
CA GLY A 342 11.90 -19.95 24.52
C GLY A 342 12.81 -19.43 25.64
N GLY A 343 12.27 -18.73 26.64
CA GLY A 343 13.01 -18.23 27.81
C GLY A 343 13.16 -19.24 28.95
N GLN A 344 12.42 -20.35 28.94
CA GLN A 344 12.45 -21.34 30.02
C GLN A 344 13.45 -22.49 29.83
N LEU A 345 14.23 -22.51 28.74
CA LEU A 345 15.20 -23.60 28.50
C LEU A 345 16.62 -23.35 29.04
N TYR A 346 16.93 -22.14 29.54
CA TYR A 346 18.31 -21.77 29.93
C TYR A 346 18.46 -21.20 31.34
N GLN A 347 17.50 -21.46 32.22
CA GLN A 347 17.61 -21.12 33.64
C GLN A 347 17.45 -22.38 34.50
N GLY A 348 18.41 -23.29 34.36
CA GLY A 348 18.35 -24.59 35.03
C GLY A 348 19.65 -25.37 34.99
N ALA A 349 20.77 -24.77 35.43
CA ALA A 349 21.91 -25.51 35.97
C ALA A 349 22.93 -24.53 36.56
N GLY A 350 23.07 -24.51 37.89
CA GLY A 350 24.22 -23.88 38.53
C GLY A 350 25.49 -24.67 38.20
N PHE A 351 26.51 -23.99 37.68
CA PHE A 351 27.84 -24.57 37.52
C PHE A 351 28.91 -23.52 37.88
N ASN A 352 29.77 -23.90 38.82
CA ASN A 352 30.74 -23.08 39.53
C ASN A 352 32.13 -23.21 38.85
N PRO A 353 32.78 -22.14 38.35
CA PRO A 353 33.98 -22.28 37.54
C PRO A 353 35.25 -22.18 38.40
N TYR A 354 35.55 -23.21 39.19
CA TYR A 354 36.88 -23.44 39.76
C TYR A 354 37.19 -24.93 39.83
N GLN A 355 37.25 -25.61 38.69
CA GLN A 355 37.88 -26.94 38.58
C GLN A 355 38.01 -27.37 37.11
N GLN A 356 39.18 -27.12 36.50
CA GLN A 356 39.83 -28.10 35.60
C GLN A 356 41.18 -27.57 35.08
N GLN A 357 42.22 -27.73 35.89
CA GLN A 357 43.57 -27.99 35.40
C GLN A 357 43.75 -29.51 35.40
N ALA A 358 43.49 -30.17 34.26
CA ALA A 358 44.09 -31.45 33.88
C ALA A 358 43.54 -31.88 32.51
N ALA A 359 44.42 -32.50 31.72
CA ALA A 359 44.16 -33.19 30.44
C ALA A 359 44.32 -32.37 29.14
N HIS A 360 45.57 -32.00 28.83
CA HIS A 360 46.04 -31.86 27.44
C HIS A 360 46.69 -33.18 27.00
N GLN A 361 46.03 -33.96 26.15
CA GLN A 361 46.70 -34.90 25.23
C GLN A 361 45.72 -35.43 24.18
N ARG A 362 46.25 -35.68 22.97
CA ARG A 362 45.65 -36.15 21.70
C ARG A 362 45.21 -34.98 20.78
N GLY A 363 45.64 -34.86 19.53
CA GLY A 363 46.29 -35.79 18.60
C GLY A 363 45.61 -35.60 17.23
N ARG A 364 46.23 -34.84 16.31
CA ARG A 364 45.73 -34.61 14.94
C ARG A 364 46.25 -35.72 14.02
N GLY A 365 45.35 -36.48 13.39
CA GLY A 365 45.65 -37.40 12.28
C GLY A 365 45.39 -36.75 10.92
N TYR A 366 46.32 -36.92 9.98
CA TYR A 366 46.23 -36.56 8.56
C TYR A 366 45.84 -37.81 7.73
N PRO A 367 45.26 -37.67 6.53
CA PRO A 367 44.91 -38.82 5.67
C PRO A 367 46.13 -39.31 4.85
N PRO A 368 46.18 -40.61 4.45
CA PRO A 368 47.29 -41.13 3.66
C PRO A 368 47.10 -40.86 2.16
N GLY A 369 48.21 -40.54 1.49
CA GLY A 369 48.32 -40.39 0.04
C GLY A 369 48.55 -41.72 -0.68
N ALA A 370 48.15 -41.74 -1.95
CA ALA A 370 48.30 -42.87 -2.88
C ALA A 370 49.70 -42.98 -3.48
N GLU A 371 50.14 -44.22 -3.71
CA GLU A 371 51.44 -44.67 -4.22
C GLU A 371 51.68 -44.42 -5.73
N ARG A 372 52.94 -44.16 -6.07
CA ARG A 372 53.77 -44.61 -7.21
C ARG A 372 55.23 -44.48 -6.75
N GLU A 373 56.22 -45.31 -7.05
CA GLU A 373 56.51 -46.24 -8.14
C GLU A 373 57.75 -47.09 -7.72
N TYR A 374 58.00 -48.17 -8.47
CA TYR A 374 59.14 -49.12 -8.52
C TYR A 374 59.01 -50.47 -7.79
#